data_AF-A0A7W0ZIG3-F1
#
_entry.id   AF-A0A7W0ZIG3-F1
#
_cell.length_a   1.000
_cell.length_b   1.000
_cell.length_c   1.000
_cell.angle_alpha   90.00
_cell.angle_beta   90.00
_cell.angle_gamma   90.00
#
_symmetry.space_group_name_H-M   'P 1'
#
loop_
_entity.id
_entity.type
_entity.pdbx_description
1 polymer ?
#
loop_
_entity_poly.entity_id
_entity_poly.type
_entity_poly.pdbx_seq_one_letter_code
_entity_poly.pdbx_strand_id
1 'polypeptide(L)'
;MLNHRSSKALCALASALALAAFAGCGGDDDDEQSAGSDTTGQTATTDEPTGGDSSGGGDAEYREAFRAAGKDFRDAAQASASKVASASDTPGRVRALEGLKGVVTDAADDFEALEPPADAEADHDKLVSQFRGVADEVDAVKTALESEDQAAAQAAALELQRAQAAITKTLASIESKVDG
;
A
#
# COMPACT_ATOMS: atom_id res chain seq x y z
N MET A 1 0.23 13.88 48.36
CA MET A 1 0.90 14.69 47.31
C MET A 1 1.50 13.71 46.31
N LEU A 2 0.76 13.39 45.24
CA LEU A 2 1.21 12.46 44.20
C LEU A 2 2.01 13.21 43.12
N ASN A 3 3.17 12.67 42.78
CA ASN A 3 4.19 13.28 41.94
C ASN A 3 3.74 13.49 40.49
N HIS A 4 3.54 14.75 40.12
CA HIS A 4 3.32 15.27 38.76
C HIS A 4 4.65 15.43 37.99
N ARG A 5 5.46 14.37 37.81
CA ARG A 5 6.81 14.53 37.20
C ARG A 5 7.13 13.71 35.94
N SER A 6 6.22 12.91 35.40
CA SER A 6 6.58 12.01 34.28
C SER A 6 5.86 12.24 32.94
N SER A 7 5.23 13.40 32.72
CA SER A 7 4.50 13.66 31.46
C SER A 7 5.36 14.22 30.32
N LYS A 8 6.66 14.49 30.54
CA LYS A 8 7.51 15.20 29.55
C LYS A 8 8.39 14.29 28.68
N ALA A 9 8.45 12.98 28.95
CA ALA A 9 9.23 12.03 28.14
C ALA A 9 8.41 11.40 26.98
N LEU A 10 7.10 11.63 26.91
CA LEU A 10 6.16 11.00 25.97
C LEU A 10 6.24 11.50 24.51
N CYS A 11 6.95 12.59 24.21
CA CYS A 11 6.91 13.21 22.87
C CYS A 11 7.94 12.67 21.86
N ALA A 12 8.91 11.84 22.24
CA ALA A 12 10.05 11.53 21.36
C ALA A 12 9.83 10.33 20.39
N LEU A 13 8.86 9.46 20.65
CA LEU A 13 8.68 8.22 19.88
C LEU A 13 7.79 8.37 18.63
N ALA A 14 7.02 9.46 18.51
CA ALA A 14 6.09 9.66 17.39
C ALA A 14 6.78 10.07 16.08
N SER A 15 8.02 10.57 16.15
CA SER A 15 8.71 11.14 14.99
C SER A 15 9.47 10.12 14.14
N ALA A 16 9.67 8.89 14.62
CA ALA A 16 10.55 7.90 13.98
C ALA A 16 9.86 6.99 12.96
N LEU A 17 8.53 6.99 12.90
CA LEU A 17 7.74 6.24 11.91
C LEU A 17 7.42 7.05 10.65
N ALA A 18 7.79 8.33 10.61
CA ALA A 18 7.51 9.21 9.51
C ALA A 18 8.71 9.23 8.54
N LEU A 19 8.51 8.67 7.33
CA LEU A 19 9.20 9.06 6.09
C LEU A 19 10.64 8.57 5.87
N ALA A 20 10.90 7.27 5.83
CA ALA A 20 12.18 6.76 5.28
C ALA A 20 12.08 6.00 3.95
N ALA A 21 10.89 5.76 3.36
CA ALA A 21 10.76 4.80 2.27
C ALA A 21 10.23 5.31 0.91
N PHE A 22 9.79 6.57 0.78
CA PHE A 22 9.26 7.08 -0.51
C PHE A 22 10.10 8.20 -1.16
N ALA A 23 11.24 8.56 -0.58
CA ALA A 23 12.20 9.46 -1.21
C ALA A 23 13.28 8.64 -1.95
N GLY A 24 12.92 8.02 -3.07
CA GLY A 24 13.90 7.25 -3.85
C GLY A 24 13.37 6.76 -5.20
N CYS A 25 13.83 7.45 -6.26
CA CYS A 25 13.93 7.05 -7.67
C CYS A 25 12.90 7.67 -8.66
N GLY A 26 13.42 8.52 -9.56
CA GLY A 26 12.77 9.11 -10.74
C GLY A 26 12.42 10.59 -10.55
N GLY A 27 13.25 11.59 -10.84
CA GLY A 27 14.20 11.71 -11.95
C GLY A 27 13.52 12.45 -13.10
N ASP A 28 13.73 13.77 -13.18
CA ASP A 28 13.33 14.72 -14.22
C ASP A 28 13.39 14.15 -15.65
N ASP A 29 12.41 14.50 -16.49
CA ASP A 29 12.62 15.01 -17.86
C ASP A 29 11.34 15.73 -18.36
N ASP A 30 11.54 16.95 -18.83
CA ASP A 30 10.64 17.80 -19.60
C ASP A 30 9.99 17.08 -20.80
N ASP A 31 8.72 17.38 -21.11
CA ASP A 31 8.33 17.66 -22.50
C ASP A 31 7.01 18.43 -22.59
N GLU A 32 7.03 19.43 -23.47
CA GLU A 32 5.98 20.40 -23.74
C GLU A 32 4.85 19.84 -24.64
N GLN A 33 3.71 20.53 -24.59
CA GLN A 33 2.68 20.65 -25.65
C GLN A 33 1.92 19.39 -26.12
N SER A 34 0.59 19.42 -26.00
CA SER A 34 -0.25 19.91 -27.11
C SER A 34 -1.73 19.92 -26.75
N ALA A 35 -2.37 21.07 -26.96
CA ALA A 35 -3.82 21.20 -26.98
C ALA A 35 -4.34 20.74 -28.35
N GLY A 36 -5.37 19.89 -28.35
CA GLY A 36 -6.03 19.46 -29.58
C GLY A 36 -7.33 18.72 -29.31
N SER A 37 -8.43 19.48 -29.26
CA SER A 37 -9.76 18.96 -29.55
C SER A 37 -9.77 18.22 -30.88
N ASP A 38 -10.46 17.09 -30.98
CA ASP A 38 -11.43 16.92 -32.06
C ASP A 38 -12.45 15.81 -31.77
N THR A 39 -13.70 16.19 -32.00
CA THR A 39 -14.90 15.37 -31.99
C THR A 39 -15.07 14.77 -33.40
N THR A 40 -15.55 13.52 -33.49
CA THR A 40 -16.53 12.99 -34.48
C THR A 40 -16.16 11.59 -34.99
N GLY A 41 -17.12 10.65 -34.93
CA GLY A 41 -17.34 9.72 -36.05
C GLY A 41 -17.20 8.21 -35.79
N GLN A 42 -18.24 7.61 -35.23
CA GLN A 42 -18.93 6.40 -35.74
C GLN A 42 -18.21 5.53 -36.79
N THR A 43 -17.98 4.24 -36.50
CA THR A 43 -18.54 3.11 -37.30
C THR A 43 -18.51 1.81 -36.49
N ALA A 44 -19.67 1.16 -36.36
CA ALA A 44 -19.78 -0.20 -35.85
C ALA A 44 -19.51 -1.17 -36.99
N THR A 45 -18.42 -1.92 -36.89
CA THR A 45 -18.13 -3.09 -37.73
C THR A 45 -18.17 -4.31 -36.84
N THR A 46 -19.18 -5.14 -37.02
CA THR A 46 -19.28 -6.46 -36.40
C THR A 46 -18.54 -7.44 -37.30
N ASP A 47 -17.24 -7.60 -37.04
CA ASP A 47 -16.47 -8.76 -37.48
C ASP A 47 -16.36 -9.70 -36.27
N GLU A 48 -16.90 -10.92 -36.41
CA GLU A 48 -16.60 -12.04 -35.50
C GLU A 48 -15.25 -12.65 -35.89
N PRO A 49 -14.17 -12.49 -35.10
CA PRO A 49 -12.96 -13.26 -35.32
C PRO A 49 -13.14 -14.65 -34.73
N THR A 50 -13.20 -15.61 -35.65
CA THR A 50 -13.06 -17.03 -35.36
C THR A 50 -11.60 -17.31 -34.99
N GLY A 51 -11.35 -17.68 -33.72
CA GLY A 51 -10.28 -18.59 -33.27
C GLY A 51 -8.82 -18.21 -33.54
N GLY A 52 -8.09 -17.88 -32.48
CA GLY A 52 -6.62 -17.93 -32.46
C GLY A 52 -6.02 -17.00 -31.42
N ASP A 53 -5.29 -17.57 -30.45
CA ASP A 53 -4.37 -16.88 -29.52
C ASP A 53 -4.97 -15.85 -28.53
N SER A 54 -5.78 -16.32 -27.58
CA SER A 54 -6.16 -15.57 -26.37
C SER A 54 -5.11 -15.60 -25.25
N SER A 55 -3.82 -15.75 -25.56
CA SER A 55 -2.77 -15.94 -24.54
C SER A 55 -1.97 -14.68 -24.18
N GLY A 56 -2.29 -13.51 -24.73
CA GLY A 56 -1.53 -12.26 -24.50
C GLY A 56 -2.30 -11.10 -23.85
N GLY A 57 -3.61 -11.26 -23.59
CA GLY A 57 -4.43 -10.20 -22.98
C GLY A 57 -4.33 -10.13 -21.46
N GLY A 58 -4.29 -11.29 -20.79
CA GLY A 58 -4.30 -11.36 -19.32
C GLY A 58 -3.11 -10.68 -18.68
N ASP A 59 -1.90 -10.81 -19.25
CA ASP A 59 -0.68 -10.27 -18.65
C ASP A 59 -0.61 -8.72 -18.72
N ALA A 60 -1.23 -8.13 -19.73
CA ALA A 60 -1.29 -6.67 -19.88
C ALA A 60 -2.35 -6.08 -18.93
N GLU A 61 -3.54 -6.69 -18.89
CA GLU A 61 -4.64 -6.30 -18.01
C GLU A 61 -4.25 -6.47 -16.53
N TYR A 62 -3.64 -7.60 -16.16
CA TYR A 62 -3.11 -7.85 -14.81
C TYR A 62 -2.12 -6.76 -14.41
N ARG A 63 -1.16 -6.42 -15.28
CA ARG A 63 -0.12 -5.42 -14.99
C ARG A 63 -0.71 -4.03 -14.76
N GLU A 64 -1.67 -3.62 -15.59
CA GLU A 64 -2.36 -2.34 -15.44
C GLU A 64 -3.15 -2.30 -14.13
N ALA A 65 -3.94 -3.34 -13.85
CA ALA A 65 -4.73 -3.44 -12.62
C ALA A 65 -3.84 -3.51 -11.37
N PHE A 66 -2.74 -4.26 -11.42
CA PHE A 66 -1.76 -4.35 -10.34
C PHE A 66 -1.09 -3.01 -10.05
N ARG A 67 -0.70 -2.26 -11.09
CA ARG A 67 -0.13 -0.91 -10.95
C ARG A 67 -1.16 0.07 -10.39
N ALA A 68 -2.42 -0.01 -10.83
CA ALA A 68 -3.50 0.80 -10.32
C ALA A 68 -3.74 0.54 -8.82
N ALA A 69 -3.92 -0.73 -8.42
CA ALA A 69 -4.09 -1.14 -7.03
C ALA A 69 -2.90 -0.70 -6.16
N GLY A 70 -1.67 -0.89 -6.63
CA GLY A 70 -0.46 -0.45 -5.94
C GLY A 70 -0.35 1.08 -5.78
N LYS A 71 -0.84 1.85 -6.75
CA LYS A 71 -0.91 3.32 -6.67
C LYS A 71 -1.98 3.76 -5.67
N ASP A 72 -3.19 3.20 -5.75
CA ASP A 72 -4.29 3.56 -4.86
C ASP A 72 -3.96 3.23 -3.41
N PHE A 73 -3.37 2.06 -3.16
CA PHE A 73 -2.83 1.70 -1.85
C PHE A 73 -1.82 2.74 -1.36
N ARG A 74 -0.84 3.14 -2.19
CA ARG A 74 0.21 4.09 -1.80
C ARG A 74 -0.37 5.45 -1.41
N ASP A 75 -1.28 5.96 -2.22
CA ASP A 75 -1.95 7.25 -1.98
C ASP A 75 -2.77 7.21 -0.68
N ALA A 76 -3.55 6.15 -0.49
CA ALA A 76 -4.37 5.94 0.71
C ALA A 76 -3.52 5.70 1.97
N ALA A 77 -2.42 4.95 1.86
CA ALA A 77 -1.49 4.67 2.93
C ALA A 77 -0.75 5.95 3.35
N GLN A 78 -0.30 6.77 2.40
CA GLN A 78 0.33 8.07 2.67
C GLN A 78 -0.63 9.03 3.38
N ALA A 79 -1.88 9.10 2.92
CA ALA A 79 -2.92 9.90 3.57
C ALA A 79 -3.16 9.42 5.01
N SER A 80 -3.22 8.11 5.23
CA SER A 80 -3.42 7.51 6.56
C SER A 80 -2.21 7.73 7.47
N ALA A 81 -0.99 7.53 6.98
CA ALA A 81 0.24 7.81 7.71
C ALA A 81 0.32 9.27 8.17
N SER A 82 -0.11 10.22 7.31
CA SER A 82 -0.18 11.64 7.64
C SER A 82 -1.17 11.92 8.79
N LYS A 83 -2.29 11.19 8.84
CA LYS A 83 -3.26 11.27 9.96
C LYS A 83 -2.68 10.68 11.25
N VAL A 84 -1.96 9.56 11.17
CA VAL A 84 -1.28 8.96 12.34
C VAL A 84 -0.23 9.92 12.90
N ALA A 85 0.59 10.53 12.04
CA ALA A 85 1.64 11.46 12.44
C ALA A 85 1.10 12.77 13.04
N SER A 86 -0.04 13.26 12.54
CA SER A 86 -0.66 14.50 13.05
C SER A 86 -1.51 14.31 14.31
N ALA A 87 -1.83 13.07 14.69
CA ALA A 87 -2.58 12.78 15.90
C ALA A 87 -1.75 13.03 17.18
N SER A 88 -2.21 14.00 17.98
CA SER A 88 -1.53 14.46 19.20
C SER A 88 -1.85 13.64 20.45
N ASP A 89 -2.91 12.84 20.42
CA ASP A 89 -3.37 12.00 21.54
C ASP A 89 -3.58 10.54 21.13
N THR A 90 -3.59 9.64 22.12
CA THR A 90 -3.74 8.19 21.91
C THR A 90 -5.05 7.84 21.18
N PRO A 91 -6.24 8.33 21.59
CA PRO A 91 -7.48 8.07 20.84
C PRO A 91 -7.46 8.54 19.38
N GLY A 92 -6.78 9.65 19.08
CA GLY A 92 -6.55 10.13 17.73
C GLY A 92 -5.66 9.18 16.92
N ARG A 93 -4.57 8.69 17.52
CA ARG A 93 -3.65 7.73 16.89
C ARG A 93 -4.31 6.39 16.62
N VAL A 94 -5.06 5.86 17.59
CA VAL A 94 -5.85 4.61 17.46
C VAL A 94 -6.83 4.71 16.29
N ARG A 95 -7.59 5.80 16.19
CA ARG A 95 -8.51 6.02 15.05
C ARG A 95 -7.78 6.14 13.71
N ALA A 96 -6.62 6.79 13.69
CA ALA A 96 -5.82 6.89 12.47
C ALA A 96 -5.21 5.55 12.04
N LEU A 97 -4.76 4.73 13.00
CA LEU A 97 -4.29 3.36 12.75
C LEU A 97 -5.41 2.44 12.26
N GLU A 98 -6.61 2.57 12.80
CA GLU A 98 -7.78 1.84 12.29
C GLU A 98 -8.06 2.20 10.81
N GLY A 99 -7.93 3.47 10.44
CA GLY A 99 -8.01 3.90 9.04
C GLY A 99 -6.91 3.28 8.17
N LEU A 100 -5.68 3.21 8.67
CA LEU A 100 -4.57 2.54 7.97
C LEU A 100 -4.83 1.03 7.80
N LYS A 101 -5.36 0.36 8.82
CA LYS A 101 -5.76 -1.05 8.76
C LYS A 101 -6.80 -1.30 7.67
N GLY A 102 -7.80 -0.43 7.58
CA GLY A 102 -8.79 -0.44 6.50
C GLY A 102 -8.13 -0.38 5.13
N VAL A 103 -7.28 0.62 4.89
CA VAL A 103 -6.55 0.78 3.62
C VAL A 103 -5.72 -0.46 3.25
N VAL A 104 -5.03 -1.06 4.23
CA VAL A 104 -4.22 -2.27 4.00
C VAL A 104 -5.10 -3.48 3.69
N THR A 105 -6.26 -3.58 4.34
CA THR A 105 -7.23 -4.66 4.11
C THR A 105 -7.87 -4.54 2.73
N ASP A 106 -8.31 -3.34 2.37
CA ASP A 106 -8.88 -3.04 1.05
C ASP A 106 -7.86 -3.33 -0.05
N ALA A 107 -6.59 -2.92 0.13
CA ALA A 107 -5.53 -3.25 -0.83
C ALA A 107 -5.30 -4.76 -0.96
N ALA A 108 -5.36 -5.52 0.14
CA ALA A 108 -5.27 -6.98 0.09
C ALA A 108 -6.43 -7.58 -0.70
N ASP A 109 -7.66 -7.09 -0.49
CA ASP A 109 -8.86 -7.49 -1.23
C ASP A 109 -8.73 -7.15 -2.73
N ASP A 110 -8.24 -5.95 -3.06
CA ASP A 110 -8.03 -5.49 -4.43
C ASP A 110 -6.98 -6.33 -5.16
N PHE A 111 -5.86 -6.67 -4.50
CA PHE A 111 -4.86 -7.58 -5.07
C PHE A 111 -5.44 -8.99 -5.23
N GLU A 112 -6.10 -9.54 -4.20
CA GLU A 112 -6.71 -10.89 -4.24
C GLU A 112 -7.75 -11.05 -5.37
N ALA A 113 -8.40 -9.95 -5.78
CA ALA A 113 -9.34 -9.95 -6.89
C ALA A 113 -8.67 -9.99 -8.29
N LEU A 114 -7.35 -9.82 -8.38
CA LEU A 114 -6.62 -9.91 -9.65
C LEU A 114 -6.34 -11.36 -10.01
N GLU A 115 -6.33 -11.67 -11.31
CA GLU A 115 -5.90 -12.97 -11.82
C GLU A 115 -4.44 -12.89 -12.26
N PRO A 116 -3.46 -13.30 -11.43
CA PRO A 116 -2.04 -13.22 -11.79
C PRO A 116 -1.68 -14.24 -12.88
N PRO A 117 -0.71 -13.92 -13.76
CA PRO A 117 -0.14 -14.92 -14.66
C PRO A 117 0.59 -16.01 -13.85
N ALA A 118 0.69 -17.21 -14.43
CA ALA A 118 1.15 -18.42 -13.72
C ALA A 118 2.56 -18.32 -13.13
N ASP A 119 3.42 -17.49 -13.71
CA ASP A 119 4.77 -17.22 -13.24
C ASP A 119 4.80 -16.27 -12.02
N ALA A 120 3.79 -15.40 -11.88
CA ALA A 120 3.63 -14.44 -10.79
C ALA A 120 2.72 -14.91 -9.65
N GLU A 121 1.86 -15.91 -9.88
CA GLU A 121 0.84 -16.42 -8.92
C GLU A 121 1.40 -16.61 -7.49
N ALA A 122 2.51 -17.33 -7.33
CA ALA A 122 3.09 -17.59 -6.02
C ALA A 122 3.60 -16.33 -5.28
N ASP A 123 4.12 -15.34 -6.02
CA ASP A 123 4.53 -14.06 -5.41
C ASP A 123 3.32 -13.16 -5.15
N HIS A 124 2.30 -13.23 -5.98
CA HIS A 124 1.02 -12.54 -5.78
C HIS A 124 0.33 -13.02 -4.50
N ASP A 125 0.16 -14.33 -4.30
CA ASP A 125 -0.43 -14.90 -3.07
C ASP A 125 0.34 -14.46 -1.82
N LYS A 126 1.67 -14.45 -1.94
CA LYS A 126 2.55 -14.00 -0.87
C LYS A 126 2.37 -12.52 -0.58
N LEU A 127 2.19 -11.69 -1.61
CA LEU A 127 1.92 -10.27 -1.46
C LEU A 127 0.61 -10.06 -0.68
N VAL A 128 -0.49 -10.70 -1.10
CA VAL A 128 -1.80 -10.65 -0.40
C VAL A 128 -1.65 -11.05 1.06
N SER A 129 -0.99 -12.18 1.33
CA SER A 129 -0.73 -12.65 2.70
C SER A 129 0.08 -11.64 3.53
N GLN A 130 1.08 -10.99 2.93
CA GLN A 130 1.86 -9.95 3.60
C GLN A 130 1.03 -8.71 3.93
N PHE A 131 0.13 -8.27 3.04
CA PHE A 131 -0.80 -7.18 3.34
C PHE A 131 -1.72 -7.54 4.51
N ARG A 132 -2.29 -8.75 4.54
CA ARG A 132 -3.10 -9.20 5.69
C ARG A 132 -2.29 -9.19 7.00
N GLY A 133 -1.03 -9.66 6.95
CA GLY A 133 -0.11 -9.59 8.09
C GLY A 133 0.16 -8.16 8.56
N VAL A 134 0.30 -7.19 7.64
CA VAL A 134 0.42 -5.77 8.00
C VAL A 134 -0.83 -5.28 8.75
N ALA A 135 -2.03 -5.67 8.33
CA ALA A 135 -3.27 -5.29 9.01
C ALA A 135 -3.33 -5.83 10.45
N ASP A 136 -2.84 -7.05 10.67
CA ASP A 136 -2.70 -7.65 12.00
C ASP A 136 -1.68 -6.90 12.87
N GLU A 137 -0.52 -6.54 12.31
CA GLU A 137 0.50 -5.75 13.03
C GLU A 137 0.00 -4.34 13.39
N VAL A 138 -0.80 -3.71 12.52
CA VAL A 138 -1.46 -2.42 12.83
C VAL A 138 -2.43 -2.58 14.01
N ASP A 139 -3.18 -3.69 14.07
CA ASP A 139 -4.07 -4.00 15.20
C ASP A 139 -3.30 -4.29 16.49
N ALA A 140 -2.13 -4.92 16.39
CA ALA A 140 -1.22 -5.13 17.52
C ALA A 140 -0.69 -3.80 18.07
N VAL A 141 -0.27 -2.86 17.21
CA VAL A 141 0.12 -1.50 17.63
C VAL A 141 -1.07 -0.80 18.30
N LYS A 142 -2.28 -0.92 17.74
CA LYS A 142 -3.51 -0.33 18.31
C LYS A 142 -3.77 -0.84 19.72
N THR A 143 -3.79 -2.16 19.89
CA THR A 143 -4.04 -2.83 21.18
C THR A 143 -2.99 -2.43 22.22
N ALA A 144 -1.72 -2.33 21.82
CA ALA A 144 -0.64 -1.89 22.69
C ALA A 144 -0.80 -0.42 23.13
N LEU A 145 -1.20 0.47 22.21
CA LEU A 145 -1.47 1.87 22.53
C LEU A 145 -2.67 2.04 23.47
N GLU A 146 -3.74 1.30 23.26
CA GLU A 146 -4.93 1.30 24.13
C GLU A 146 -4.63 0.76 25.53
N SER A 147 -3.70 -0.19 25.63
CA SER A 147 -3.23 -0.78 26.88
C SER A 147 -2.09 0.00 27.54
N GLU A 148 -1.68 1.14 26.96
CA GLU A 148 -0.54 1.95 27.38
C GLU A 148 0.81 1.18 27.45
N ASP A 149 0.93 0.07 26.73
CA ASP A 149 2.14 -0.77 26.66
C ASP A 149 3.10 -0.27 25.57
N GLN A 150 3.99 0.63 25.97
CA GLN A 150 4.98 1.23 25.05
C GLN A 150 5.96 0.22 24.45
N ALA A 151 6.33 -0.82 25.22
CA ALA A 151 7.27 -1.82 24.74
C ALA A 151 6.62 -2.69 23.67
N ALA A 152 5.38 -3.12 23.89
CA ALA A 152 4.59 -3.83 22.88
C ALA A 152 4.34 -2.97 21.63
N ALA A 153 4.00 -1.68 21.81
CA ALA A 153 3.78 -0.77 20.67
C ALA A 153 5.06 -0.60 19.83
N GLN A 154 6.23 -0.48 20.47
CA GLN A 154 7.51 -0.39 19.77
C GLN A 154 7.86 -1.71 19.06
N ALA A 155 7.61 -2.85 19.69
CA ALA A 155 7.86 -4.16 19.07
C ALA A 155 6.99 -4.36 17.82
N ALA A 156 5.67 -4.12 17.92
CA ALA A 156 4.76 -4.22 16.79
C ALA A 156 5.10 -3.21 15.67
N ALA A 157 5.56 -2.00 16.01
CA ALA A 157 6.05 -1.04 15.02
C ALA A 157 7.30 -1.54 14.26
N LEU A 158 8.19 -2.30 14.91
CA LEU A 158 9.34 -2.91 14.23
C LEU A 158 8.91 -4.05 13.31
N GLU A 159 7.95 -4.87 13.72
CA GLU A 159 7.38 -5.91 12.83
C GLU A 159 6.70 -5.28 11.62
N LEU A 160 5.97 -4.18 11.80
CA LEU A 160 5.37 -3.41 10.71
C LEU A 160 6.43 -2.93 9.70
N GLN A 161 7.59 -2.43 10.17
CA GLN A 161 8.70 -2.03 9.30
C GLN A 161 9.29 -3.22 8.51
N ARG A 162 9.40 -4.40 9.14
CA ARG A 162 9.86 -5.62 8.45
C ARG A 162 8.85 -6.10 7.42
N ALA A 163 7.57 -6.04 7.74
CA ALA A 163 6.50 -6.40 6.82
C ALA A 163 6.51 -5.49 5.58
N GLN A 164 6.68 -4.16 5.76
CA GLN A 164 6.85 -3.23 4.64
C GLN A 164 8.05 -3.59 3.75
N ALA A 165 9.21 -3.89 4.33
CA ALA A 165 10.38 -4.31 3.57
C ALA A 165 10.15 -5.63 2.80
N ALA A 166 9.39 -6.55 3.40
CA ALA A 166 9.02 -7.81 2.76
C ALA A 166 8.08 -7.59 1.57
N ILE A 167 7.11 -6.68 1.70
CA ILE A 167 6.20 -6.27 0.61
C ILE A 167 6.99 -5.66 -0.54
N THR A 168 7.87 -4.69 -0.28
CA THR A 168 8.71 -4.06 -1.34
C THR A 168 9.51 -5.12 -2.11
N LYS A 169 10.06 -6.11 -1.41
CA LYS A 169 10.79 -7.21 -2.05
C LYS A 169 9.89 -8.08 -2.94
N THR A 170 8.68 -8.40 -2.47
CA THR A 170 7.72 -9.20 -3.24
C THR A 170 7.23 -8.44 -4.48
N LEU A 171 6.91 -7.14 -4.34
CA LEU A 171 6.53 -6.27 -5.46
C LEU A 171 7.60 -6.27 -6.56
N ALA A 172 8.87 -6.06 -6.21
CA ALA A 172 9.97 -6.10 -7.18
C ALA A 172 10.12 -7.47 -7.87
N SER A 173 9.79 -8.56 -7.17
CA SER A 173 9.77 -9.91 -7.76
C SER A 173 8.65 -10.05 -8.80
N ILE A 174 7.43 -9.60 -8.47
CA ILE A 174 6.28 -9.62 -9.38
C ILE A 174 6.56 -8.76 -10.62
N GLU A 175 7.03 -7.52 -10.43
CA GLU A 175 7.38 -6.62 -11.54
C GLU A 175 8.39 -7.28 -12.48
N SER A 176 9.44 -7.93 -11.95
CA SER A 176 10.46 -8.58 -12.77
C SER A 176 9.95 -9.77 -13.61
N LYS A 177 8.87 -10.42 -13.16
CA LYS A 177 8.24 -11.55 -13.85
C LYS A 177 7.25 -11.08 -14.90
N VAL A 178 6.48 -10.05 -14.58
CA VAL A 178 5.45 -9.53 -15.47
C VAL A 178 6.05 -8.68 -16.61
N ASP A 179 7.15 -7.95 -16.37
CA ASP A 179 7.84 -7.12 -17.37
C ASP A 179 8.88 -7.88 -18.23
N GLY A 180 9.14 -9.16 -17.95
CA GLY A 180 10.12 -10.01 -18.67
C GLY A 180 9.50 -10.83 -19.80
#